data_AF-B5JT50-F1
#
_entry.id   AF-B5JT50-F1
#
_cell.length_a   1.000
_cell.length_b   1.000
_cell.length_c   1.000
_cell.angle_alpha   90.00
_cell.angle_beta   90.00
_cell.angle_gamma   90.00
#
_symmetry.space_group_name_H-M   'P 1'
#
loop_
_entity.id
_entity.type
_entity.pdbx_description
1 polymer ?
#
loop_
_entity_poly.entity_id
_entity_poly.type
_entity_poly.pdbx_seq_one_letter_code
_entity_poly.pdbx_strand_id
1 'polypeptide(L)'
;MYFNQRYQSGESLTVEGLRALLKRAKIPRAAKLNLAATLSQSAPYVDTIGKEGNRFLWSITNSGEAYVRELLELPANDIEIENDVSSLEVLISTISDKDVCDYLSEAVKCLQVNALRACIVFLWSGAVKKIRDDVFSCGVNNVNPAIAKFDPKAKPVKKVDDLVLVKESTLILASQELGLFDKNQRSVLEDCLNLRNKCGHPGKYKIGPKKASSFIEDLVGVVFE
;
A
#
# COMPACT_ATOMS: atom_id res chain seq x y z
N MET A 1 -13.58 -15.25 14.35
CA MET A 1 -13.80 -13.86 14.81
C MET A 1 -12.54 -13.04 14.66
N TYR A 2 -11.39 -13.49 15.22
CA TYR A 2 -10.06 -12.91 14.98
C TYR A 2 -9.84 -12.49 13.52
N PHE A 3 -9.97 -13.44 12.57
CA PHE A 3 -9.81 -13.16 11.14
C PHE A 3 -10.75 -12.05 10.61
N ASN A 4 -11.99 -12.00 11.09
CA ASN A 4 -12.97 -10.99 10.66
C ASN A 4 -12.63 -9.59 11.20
N GLN A 5 -12.24 -9.52 12.48
CA GLN A 5 -11.78 -8.28 13.10
C GLN A 5 -10.52 -7.76 12.40
N ARG A 6 -9.55 -8.65 12.14
CA ARG A 6 -8.24 -8.26 11.63
C ARG A 6 -8.20 -8.00 10.11
N TYR A 7 -8.87 -8.82 9.30
CA TYR A 7 -8.73 -8.77 7.82
C TYR A 7 -10.01 -8.33 7.09
N GLN A 8 -11.14 -8.23 7.79
CA GLN A 8 -12.41 -7.80 7.19
C GLN A 8 -12.95 -6.51 7.82
N SER A 9 -12.19 -5.88 8.72
CA SER A 9 -12.55 -4.68 9.48
C SER A 9 -13.90 -4.79 10.19
N GLY A 10 -14.34 -6.01 10.51
CA GLY A 10 -15.60 -6.24 11.20
C GLY A 10 -15.36 -6.27 12.70
N GLU A 11 -15.63 -5.14 13.37
CA GLU A 11 -15.43 -4.97 14.82
C GLU A 11 -16.29 -5.93 15.66
N SER A 12 -17.47 -6.30 15.15
CA SER A 12 -18.36 -7.27 15.79
C SER A 12 -19.20 -8.04 14.79
N LEU A 13 -19.79 -9.14 15.26
CA LEU A 13 -20.61 -10.04 14.47
C LEU A 13 -21.85 -10.50 15.25
N THR A 14 -22.97 -10.60 14.55
CA THR A 14 -24.09 -11.42 15.03
C THR A 14 -23.78 -12.91 14.87
N VAL A 15 -24.52 -13.77 15.56
CA VAL A 15 -24.42 -15.24 15.41
C VAL A 15 -24.66 -15.66 13.95
N GLU A 16 -25.61 -15.02 13.28
CA GLU A 16 -25.91 -15.22 11.87
C GLU A 16 -24.77 -14.76 10.97
N GLY A 17 -24.17 -13.61 11.25
CA GLY A 17 -22.98 -13.10 10.56
C GLY A 17 -21.81 -14.08 10.69
N LEU A 18 -21.52 -14.55 11.91
CA LEU A 18 -20.48 -15.55 12.15
C LEU A 18 -20.78 -16.86 11.39
N ARG A 19 -22.03 -17.32 11.38
CA ARG A 19 -22.43 -18.52 10.62
C ARG A 19 -22.22 -18.34 9.12
N ALA A 20 -22.51 -17.15 8.58
CA ALA A 20 -22.29 -16.85 7.17
C ALA A 20 -20.79 -16.90 6.81
N LEU A 21 -19.92 -16.37 7.68
CA LEU A 21 -18.47 -16.45 7.50
C LEU A 21 -17.95 -17.89 7.53
N LEU A 22 -18.41 -18.70 8.49
CA LEU A 22 -18.03 -20.12 8.56
C LEU A 22 -18.46 -20.90 7.31
N LYS A 23 -19.65 -20.61 6.78
CA LYS A 23 -20.11 -21.19 5.51
C LYS A 23 -19.24 -20.75 4.33
N ARG A 24 -18.89 -19.46 4.25
CA ARG A 24 -18.00 -18.92 3.20
C ARG A 24 -16.62 -19.59 3.24
N ALA A 25 -16.10 -19.82 4.44
CA ALA A 25 -14.85 -20.55 4.67
C ALA A 25 -14.97 -22.08 4.48
N LYS A 26 -16.13 -22.59 4.03
CA LYS A 26 -16.39 -24.02 3.79
C LYS A 26 -16.16 -24.92 5.02
N ILE A 27 -16.38 -24.39 6.23
CA ILE A 27 -16.26 -25.18 7.46
C ILE A 27 -17.34 -26.27 7.50
N PRO A 28 -16.98 -27.55 7.66
CA PRO A 28 -17.95 -28.64 7.69
C PRO A 28 -19.00 -28.45 8.78
N ARG A 29 -20.26 -28.78 8.46
CA ARG A 29 -21.40 -28.74 9.39
C ARG A 29 -21.63 -27.38 10.07
N ALA A 30 -21.13 -26.27 9.51
CA ALA A 30 -21.30 -24.92 10.07
C ALA A 30 -22.77 -24.53 10.37
N ALA A 31 -23.72 -25.05 9.59
CA ALA A 31 -25.15 -24.82 9.82
C ALA A 31 -25.69 -25.48 11.10
N LYS A 32 -25.06 -26.56 11.58
CA LYS A 32 -25.49 -27.34 12.75
C LYS A 32 -24.83 -26.86 14.05
N LEU A 33 -23.85 -25.96 13.98
CA LEU A 33 -23.15 -25.46 15.15
C LEU A 33 -24.06 -24.54 15.98
N ASN A 34 -24.12 -24.80 17.29
CA ASN A 34 -24.75 -23.92 18.26
C ASN A 34 -23.81 -22.78 18.65
N LEU A 35 -23.58 -21.87 17.70
CA LEU A 35 -22.65 -20.76 17.85
C LEU A 35 -23.01 -19.82 19.02
N ALA A 36 -24.30 -19.64 19.32
CA ALA A 36 -24.71 -18.81 20.45
C ALA A 36 -24.22 -19.40 21.78
N ALA A 37 -24.44 -20.70 22.01
CA ALA A 37 -23.95 -21.38 23.21
C ALA A 37 -22.42 -21.41 23.27
N THR A 38 -21.76 -21.68 22.14
CA THR A 38 -20.29 -21.66 22.06
C THR A 38 -19.74 -20.29 22.47
N LEU A 39 -20.29 -19.20 21.94
CA LEU A 39 -19.83 -17.85 22.27
C LEU A 39 -20.08 -17.49 23.74
N SER A 40 -21.27 -17.79 24.27
CA SER A 40 -21.59 -17.58 25.69
C SER A 40 -20.66 -18.35 26.64
N GLN A 41 -20.15 -19.51 26.22
CA GLN A 41 -19.23 -20.33 27.03
C GLN A 41 -17.76 -20.00 26.78
N SER A 42 -17.45 -19.12 25.84
CA SER A 42 -16.08 -18.79 25.45
C SER A 42 -15.50 -17.60 26.23
N ALA A 43 -16.08 -17.19 27.35
CA ALA A 43 -15.46 -16.22 28.26
C ALA A 43 -14.12 -16.79 28.78
N PRO A 44 -13.05 -15.98 28.90
CA PRO A 44 -12.99 -14.53 28.70
C PRO A 44 -12.62 -14.10 27.26
N TYR A 45 -12.67 -14.98 26.26
CA TYR A 45 -12.13 -14.73 24.92
C TYR A 45 -13.05 -13.93 23.99
N VAL A 46 -14.34 -13.89 24.25
CA VAL A 46 -15.34 -13.12 23.49
C VAL A 46 -16.31 -12.44 24.44
N ASP A 47 -16.86 -11.31 24.02
CA ASP A 47 -17.86 -10.57 24.79
C ASP A 47 -18.92 -9.93 23.88
N THR A 48 -20.05 -9.55 24.47
CA THR A 48 -21.12 -8.83 23.78
C THR A 48 -20.95 -7.32 23.94
N ILE A 49 -20.79 -6.61 22.83
CA ILE A 49 -20.58 -5.15 22.83
C ILE A 49 -21.86 -4.35 22.58
N GLY A 50 -22.98 -5.03 22.34
CA GLY A 50 -24.27 -4.40 22.08
C GLY A 50 -25.26 -5.33 21.40
N LYS A 51 -26.29 -4.72 20.80
CA LYS A 51 -27.31 -5.43 20.03
C LYS A 51 -27.59 -4.73 18.70
N GLU A 52 -27.81 -5.53 17.67
CA GLU A 52 -28.41 -5.10 16.40
C GLU A 52 -29.85 -5.62 16.38
N GLY A 53 -30.81 -4.76 16.72
CA GLY A 53 -32.18 -5.17 17.00
C GLY A 53 -32.24 -6.15 18.18
N ASN A 54 -32.75 -7.36 17.95
CA ASN A 54 -32.83 -8.42 18.97
C ASN A 54 -31.61 -9.36 18.99
N ARG A 55 -30.59 -9.12 18.16
CA ARG A 55 -29.40 -9.97 18.05
C ARG A 55 -28.23 -9.38 18.81
N PHE A 56 -27.52 -10.19 19.58
CA PHE A 56 -26.28 -9.75 20.24
C PHE A 56 -25.15 -9.58 19.22
N LEU A 57 -24.38 -8.51 19.39
CA LEU A 57 -23.14 -8.25 18.67
C LEU A 57 -21.98 -8.76 19.52
N TRP A 58 -21.28 -9.76 19.00
CA TRP A 58 -20.13 -10.37 19.65
C TRP A 58 -18.84 -9.81 19.08
N SER A 59 -17.90 -9.46 19.95
CA SER A 59 -16.52 -9.16 19.60
C SER A 59 -15.57 -10.14 20.27
N ILE A 60 -14.38 -10.30 19.70
CA ILE A 60 -13.27 -10.95 20.41
C ILE A 60 -12.67 -9.93 21.39
N THR A 61 -12.28 -10.38 22.57
CA THR A 61 -11.63 -9.54 23.57
C THR A 61 -10.11 -9.56 23.38
N ASN A 62 -9.37 -8.69 24.07
CA ASN A 62 -7.91 -8.70 24.05
C ASN A 62 -7.33 -10.05 24.51
N SER A 63 -7.95 -10.70 25.51
CA SER A 63 -7.56 -12.04 25.94
C SER A 63 -7.86 -13.11 24.89
N GLY A 64 -8.98 -12.98 24.14
CA GLY A 64 -9.27 -13.85 23.02
C GLY A 64 -8.31 -13.67 21.85
N GLU A 65 -7.91 -12.43 21.59
CA GLU A 65 -6.89 -12.11 20.61
C GLU A 65 -5.56 -12.78 20.96
N ALA A 66 -5.07 -12.56 22.19
CA ALA A 66 -3.84 -13.19 22.69
C ALA A 66 -3.91 -14.72 22.61
N TYR A 67 -5.03 -15.33 23.00
CA TYR A 67 -5.24 -16.78 22.92
C TYR A 67 -5.16 -17.31 21.49
N VAL A 68 -5.80 -16.64 20.51
CA VAL A 68 -5.74 -17.06 19.10
C VAL A 68 -4.33 -16.92 18.55
N ARG A 69 -3.60 -15.87 18.94
CA ARG A 69 -2.21 -15.66 18.54
C ARG A 69 -1.30 -16.77 19.07
N GLU A 70 -1.42 -17.10 20.35
CA GLU A 70 -0.67 -18.21 20.96
C GLU A 70 -1.01 -19.55 20.30
N LEU A 71 -2.31 -19.84 20.12
CA LEU A 71 -2.80 -21.09 19.53
C LEU A 71 -2.27 -21.33 18.10
N LEU A 72 -2.10 -20.27 17.33
CA LEU A 72 -1.63 -20.32 15.94
C LEU A 72 -0.13 -20.01 15.81
N GLU A 73 0.59 -19.92 16.92
CA GLU A 73 2.01 -19.57 16.97
C GLU A 73 2.32 -18.27 16.20
N LEU A 74 1.40 -17.30 16.26
CA LEU A 74 1.57 -16.00 15.61
C LEU A 74 2.62 -15.17 16.38
N PRO A 75 3.59 -14.56 15.70
CA PRO A 75 4.69 -13.85 16.35
C PRO A 75 4.16 -12.69 17.21
N ALA A 76 4.53 -12.66 18.49
CA ALA A 76 3.94 -11.76 19.50
C ALA A 76 4.10 -10.26 19.21
N ASN A 77 5.10 -9.87 18.40
CA ASN A 77 5.45 -8.49 18.09
C ASN A 77 5.64 -8.19 16.60
N ASP A 78 5.49 -9.18 15.71
CA ASP A 78 5.69 -8.95 14.28
C ASP A 78 4.39 -8.54 13.60
N ILE A 79 4.57 -7.63 12.65
CA ILE A 79 3.59 -7.30 11.63
C ILE A 79 3.17 -8.60 10.93
N GLU A 80 1.88 -8.93 10.98
CA GLU A 80 1.32 -9.98 10.14
C GLU A 80 1.42 -9.55 8.68
N ILE A 81 2.21 -10.30 7.90
CA ILE A 81 2.44 -10.04 6.48
C ILE A 81 1.16 -10.37 5.70
N GLU A 82 0.49 -9.34 5.20
CA GLU A 82 -0.76 -9.47 4.42
C GLU A 82 -0.48 -9.73 2.93
N ASN A 83 0.71 -9.39 2.44
CA ASN A 83 1.11 -9.55 1.05
C ASN A 83 2.51 -10.17 0.97
N ASP A 84 2.70 -11.17 0.11
CA ASP A 84 4.04 -11.65 -0.25
C ASP A 84 4.75 -10.58 -1.08
N VAL A 85 5.94 -10.18 -0.64
CA VAL A 85 6.74 -9.08 -1.19
C VAL A 85 8.14 -9.51 -1.62
N SER A 86 8.40 -10.83 -1.63
CA SER A 86 9.72 -11.40 -1.91
C SER A 86 10.34 -10.89 -3.24
N SER A 87 9.53 -10.75 -4.29
CA SER A 87 9.99 -10.21 -5.57
C SER A 87 10.43 -8.74 -5.51
N LEU A 88 9.76 -7.93 -4.67
CA LEU A 88 10.12 -6.53 -4.47
C LEU A 88 11.39 -6.38 -3.63
N GLU A 89 11.56 -7.22 -2.61
CA GLU A 89 12.78 -7.24 -1.80
C GLU A 89 14.00 -7.60 -2.63
N VAL A 90 13.86 -8.57 -3.56
CA VAL A 90 14.91 -8.89 -4.53
C VAL A 90 15.22 -7.70 -5.44
N LEU A 91 14.20 -7.04 -5.99
CA LEU A 91 14.42 -5.84 -6.82
C LEU A 91 15.12 -4.73 -6.04
N ILE A 92 14.71 -4.45 -4.80
CA ILE A 92 15.35 -3.41 -3.97
C ILE A 92 16.83 -3.72 -3.76
N SER A 93 17.20 -5.00 -3.63
CA SER A 93 18.59 -5.41 -3.47
C SER A 93 19.48 -5.14 -4.70
N THR A 94 18.90 -4.90 -5.88
CA THR A 94 19.65 -4.58 -7.10
C THR A 94 19.92 -3.08 -7.25
N ILE A 95 19.20 -2.23 -6.51
CA ILE A 95 19.32 -0.77 -6.59
C ILE A 95 20.51 -0.31 -5.72
N SER A 96 21.41 0.46 -6.33
CA SER A 96 22.62 0.95 -5.66
C SER A 96 22.42 2.29 -4.91
N ASP A 97 21.46 3.10 -5.34
CA ASP A 97 21.14 4.37 -4.68
C ASP A 97 20.46 4.10 -3.33
N LYS A 98 21.14 4.47 -2.25
CA LYS A 98 20.68 4.24 -0.88
C LYS A 98 19.39 5.00 -0.55
N ASP A 99 19.24 6.22 -1.03
CA ASP A 99 18.04 7.02 -0.75
C ASP A 99 16.82 6.39 -1.44
N VAL A 100 16.99 5.90 -2.67
CA VAL A 100 15.95 5.15 -3.39
C VAL A 100 15.60 3.86 -2.63
N CYS A 101 16.62 3.09 -2.19
CA CYS A 101 16.41 1.87 -1.42
C CYS A 101 15.67 2.10 -0.11
N ASP A 102 15.96 3.19 0.60
CA ASP A 102 15.30 3.53 1.86
C ASP A 102 13.78 3.76 1.63
N TYR A 103 13.40 4.55 0.61
CA TYR A 103 11.99 4.76 0.26
C TYR A 103 11.29 3.46 -0.15
N LEU A 104 11.94 2.63 -0.98
CA LEU A 104 11.33 1.38 -1.43
C LEU A 104 11.18 0.37 -0.28
N SER A 105 12.13 0.34 0.65
CA SER A 105 12.06 -0.49 1.85
C SER A 105 10.89 -0.07 2.76
N GLU A 106 10.65 1.23 2.91
CA GLU A 106 9.47 1.73 3.62
C GLU A 106 8.16 1.37 2.90
N ALA A 107 8.15 1.40 1.56
CA ALA A 107 6.99 0.99 0.79
C ALA A 107 6.67 -0.50 0.95
N VAL A 108 7.69 -1.36 0.97
CA VAL A 108 7.54 -2.81 1.23
C VAL A 108 6.96 -3.05 2.61
N LYS A 109 7.46 -2.38 3.65
CA LYS A 109 6.89 -2.46 5.01
C LYS A 109 5.42 -2.04 5.02
N CYS A 110 5.07 -0.96 4.31
CA CYS A 110 3.69 -0.52 4.17
C CYS A 110 2.80 -1.57 3.46
N LEU A 111 3.33 -2.24 2.45
CA LEU A 111 2.62 -3.29 1.72
C LEU A 111 2.38 -4.53 2.61
N GLN A 112 3.37 -4.91 3.43
CA GLN A 112 3.25 -6.02 4.38
C GLN A 112 2.12 -5.80 5.39
N VAL A 113 1.90 -4.57 5.87
CA VAL A 113 0.76 -4.22 6.77
C VAL A 113 -0.51 -3.79 6.05
N ASN A 114 -0.57 -3.89 4.71
CA ASN A 114 -1.70 -3.41 3.90
C ASN A 114 -2.03 -1.90 4.09
N ALA A 115 -1.01 -1.10 4.44
CA ALA A 115 -1.05 0.36 4.40
C ALA A 115 -0.88 0.85 2.96
N LEU A 116 -1.80 0.46 2.08
CA LEU A 116 -1.67 0.60 0.63
C LEU A 116 -1.45 2.04 0.17
N ARG A 117 -2.13 3.03 0.76
CA ARG A 117 -1.93 4.44 0.38
C ARG A 117 -0.51 4.92 0.68
N ALA A 118 0.05 4.50 1.81
CA ALA A 118 1.41 4.84 2.21
C ALA A 118 2.42 4.13 1.31
N CYS A 119 2.19 2.85 0.99
CA CYS A 119 2.98 2.10 0.02
C CYS A 119 3.11 2.85 -1.32
N ILE A 120 1.99 3.30 -1.90
CA ILE A 120 1.98 4.11 -3.14
C ILE A 120 2.82 5.38 -3.00
N VAL A 121 2.69 6.10 -1.88
CA VAL A 121 3.41 7.35 -1.63
C VAL A 121 4.92 7.11 -1.56
N PHE A 122 5.37 6.09 -0.83
CA PHE A 122 6.79 5.78 -0.69
C PHE A 122 7.42 5.24 -1.98
N LEU A 123 6.73 4.35 -2.71
CA LEU A 123 7.16 3.90 -4.03
C LEU A 123 7.34 5.06 -5.00
N TRP A 124 6.38 5.98 -5.03
CA TRP A 124 6.49 7.17 -5.87
C TRP A 124 7.64 8.08 -5.47
N SER A 125 7.89 8.26 -4.16
CA SER A 125 9.03 9.04 -3.67
C SER A 125 10.36 8.46 -4.17
N GLY A 126 10.54 7.13 -4.10
CA GLY A 126 11.70 6.45 -4.66
C GLY A 126 11.81 6.63 -6.18
N ALA A 127 10.70 6.47 -6.91
CA ALA A 127 10.68 6.65 -8.36
C ALA A 127 11.03 8.09 -8.78
N VAL A 128 10.47 9.10 -8.11
CA VAL A 128 10.78 10.51 -8.41
C VAL A 128 12.24 10.86 -8.07
N LYS A 129 12.81 10.29 -7.00
CA LYS A 129 14.24 10.46 -6.71
C LYS A 129 15.09 9.94 -7.88
N LYS A 130 14.85 8.69 -8.32
CA LYS A 130 15.54 8.09 -9.47
C LYS A 130 15.37 8.94 -10.74
N ILE A 131 14.14 9.35 -11.07
CA ILE A 131 13.85 10.21 -12.23
C ILE A 131 14.62 11.53 -12.14
N ARG A 132 14.70 12.16 -10.97
CA ARG A 132 15.47 13.41 -10.80
C ARG A 132 16.96 13.19 -11.02
N ASP A 133 17.52 12.10 -10.53
CA ASP A 133 18.93 11.78 -10.72
C ASP A 133 19.25 11.50 -12.20
N ASP A 134 18.38 10.76 -12.89
CA ASP A 134 18.53 10.45 -14.31
C ASP A 134 18.40 11.72 -15.17
N VAL A 135 17.39 12.56 -14.87
CA VAL A 135 17.24 13.88 -15.50
C VAL A 135 18.47 14.74 -15.27
N PHE A 136 18.98 14.83 -14.04
CA PHE A 136 20.16 15.64 -13.75
C PHE A 136 21.42 15.12 -14.47
N SER A 137 21.52 13.80 -14.64
CA SER A 137 22.61 13.13 -15.37
C SER A 137 22.64 13.46 -16.86
N CYS A 138 21.52 13.92 -17.45
CA CYS A 138 21.49 14.46 -18.81
C CYS A 138 22.23 15.81 -18.96
N GLY A 139 22.63 16.43 -17.84
CA GLY A 139 23.38 17.69 -17.81
C GLY A 139 22.49 18.93 -17.88
N VAL A 140 22.81 19.94 -17.07
CA VAL A 140 22.00 21.17 -16.88
C VAL A 140 21.72 21.95 -18.18
N ASN A 141 22.60 21.85 -19.17
CA ASN A 141 22.44 22.50 -20.48
C ASN A 141 21.30 21.90 -21.31
N ASN A 142 21.00 20.61 -21.12
CA ASN A 142 19.88 19.93 -21.77
C ASN A 142 18.61 20.02 -20.91
N VAL A 143 18.77 19.88 -19.59
CA VAL A 143 17.67 19.87 -18.62
C VAL A 143 16.91 21.19 -18.56
N ASN A 144 17.61 22.32 -18.49
CA ASN A 144 16.96 23.63 -18.35
C ASN A 144 16.05 23.97 -19.55
N PRO A 145 16.49 23.80 -20.82
CA PRO A 145 15.61 23.95 -21.97
C PRO A 145 14.41 23.00 -21.96
N ALA A 146 14.62 21.72 -21.60
CA ALA A 146 13.56 20.72 -21.54
C ALA A 146 12.47 21.11 -20.52
N ILE A 147 12.86 21.57 -19.34
CA ILE A 147 11.92 22.08 -18.32
C ILE A 147 11.23 23.35 -18.80
N ALA A 148 11.99 24.32 -19.33
CA ALA A 148 11.46 25.62 -19.76
C ALA A 148 10.39 25.50 -20.87
N LYS A 149 10.42 24.43 -21.67
CA LYS A 149 9.38 24.13 -22.68
C LYS A 149 7.99 23.94 -22.05
N PHE A 150 7.92 23.41 -20.83
CA PHE A 150 6.67 23.07 -20.15
C PHE A 150 6.39 23.94 -18.92
N ASP A 151 7.42 24.58 -18.36
CA ASP A 151 7.30 25.62 -17.35
C ASP A 151 8.29 26.76 -17.64
N PRO A 152 7.91 27.75 -18.48
CA PRO A 152 8.79 28.87 -18.82
C PRO A 152 9.20 29.75 -17.64
N LYS A 153 8.52 29.62 -16.49
CA LYS A 153 8.81 30.37 -15.26
C LYS A 153 9.63 29.56 -14.26
N ALA A 154 10.01 28.32 -14.60
CA ALA A 154 10.84 27.49 -13.75
C ALA A 154 12.18 28.18 -13.47
N LYS A 155 12.64 28.06 -12.23
CA LYS A 155 13.99 28.53 -11.87
C LYS A 155 15.02 27.60 -12.53
N PRO A 156 16.13 28.15 -13.06
CA PRO A 156 17.18 27.33 -13.63
C PRO A 156 17.76 26.35 -12.61
N VAL A 157 17.85 25.08 -12.99
CA VAL A 157 18.50 24.00 -12.27
C VAL A 157 20.02 24.16 -12.40
N LYS A 158 20.72 24.21 -11.26
CA LYS A 158 22.19 24.29 -11.18
C LYS A 158 22.79 23.09 -10.46
N LYS A 159 22.04 22.53 -9.50
CA LYS A 159 22.37 21.31 -8.76
C LYS A 159 21.15 20.40 -8.69
N VAL A 160 21.37 19.12 -8.38
CA VAL A 160 20.30 18.11 -8.35
C VAL A 160 19.13 18.51 -7.47
N ASP A 161 19.40 19.10 -6.29
CA ASP A 161 18.37 19.54 -5.34
C ASP A 161 17.40 20.58 -5.93
N ASP A 162 17.82 21.36 -6.92
CA ASP A 162 16.96 22.38 -7.53
C ASP A 162 15.77 21.74 -8.27
N LEU A 163 15.88 20.46 -8.67
CA LEU A 163 14.78 19.68 -9.27
C LEU A 163 13.63 19.41 -8.30
N VAL A 164 13.79 19.63 -6.99
CA VAL A 164 12.67 19.61 -6.03
C VAL A 164 11.67 20.73 -6.30
N LEU A 165 12.12 21.85 -6.87
CA LEU A 165 11.27 22.99 -7.19
C LEU A 165 10.45 22.77 -8.47
N VAL A 166 10.81 21.77 -9.26
CA VAL A 166 10.12 21.41 -10.50
C VAL A 166 8.91 20.53 -10.15
N LYS A 167 7.74 20.92 -10.67
CA LYS A 167 6.51 20.12 -10.50
C LYS A 167 6.73 18.73 -11.11
N GLU A 168 6.25 17.69 -10.42
CA GLU A 168 6.40 16.30 -10.88
C GLU A 168 5.79 16.08 -12.28
N SER A 169 4.67 16.74 -12.60
CA SER A 169 4.09 16.70 -13.95
C SER A 169 5.02 17.29 -15.02
N THR A 170 5.72 18.38 -14.69
CA THR A 170 6.70 19.01 -15.57
C THR A 170 7.96 18.17 -15.68
N LEU A 171 8.41 17.55 -14.58
CA LEU A 171 9.55 16.65 -14.55
C LEU A 171 9.32 15.45 -15.50
N ILE A 172 8.13 14.84 -15.46
CA ILE A 172 7.75 13.74 -16.35
C ILE A 172 7.79 14.17 -17.81
N LEU A 173 7.22 15.34 -18.15
CA LEU A 173 7.28 15.87 -19.52
C LEU A 173 8.72 16.15 -19.98
N ALA A 174 9.53 16.77 -19.12
CA ALA A 174 10.93 17.06 -19.42
C ALA A 174 11.75 15.78 -19.60
N SER A 175 11.49 14.74 -18.79
CA SER A 175 12.19 13.45 -18.89
C SER A 175 11.94 12.73 -20.22
N GLN A 176 10.72 12.81 -20.78
CA GLN A 176 10.45 12.34 -22.14
C GLN A 176 11.26 13.14 -23.17
N GLU A 177 11.33 14.46 -23.00
CA GLU A 177 12.04 15.34 -23.93
C GLU A 177 13.56 15.17 -23.91
N LEU A 178 14.09 14.67 -22.79
CA LEU A 178 15.48 14.24 -22.64
C LEU A 178 15.73 12.81 -23.16
N GLY A 179 14.68 12.12 -23.63
CA GLY A 179 14.77 10.76 -24.16
C GLY A 179 14.88 9.67 -23.10
N LEU A 180 14.61 9.98 -21.83
CA LEU A 180 14.64 8.98 -20.74
C LEU A 180 13.43 8.05 -20.79
N PHE A 181 12.30 8.55 -21.30
CA PHE A 181 11.07 7.79 -21.45
C PHE A 181 10.45 8.03 -22.82
N ASP A 182 9.82 7.00 -23.37
CA ASP A 182 8.97 7.16 -24.53
C ASP A 182 7.57 7.70 -24.17
N LYS A 183 6.73 7.90 -25.18
CA LYS A 183 5.37 8.43 -25.01
C LYS A 183 4.47 7.54 -24.14
N ASN A 184 4.63 6.22 -24.24
CA ASN A 184 3.81 5.25 -23.50
C ASN A 184 4.27 5.18 -22.04
N GLN A 185 5.57 5.10 -21.80
CA GLN A 185 6.17 5.17 -20.46
C GLN A 185 5.78 6.48 -19.76
N ARG A 186 5.84 7.62 -20.46
CA ARG A 186 5.34 8.90 -19.93
C ARG A 186 3.86 8.81 -19.50
N SER A 187 3.01 8.21 -20.33
CA SER A 187 1.58 8.06 -20.01
C SER A 187 1.37 7.21 -18.76
N VAL A 188 2.13 6.13 -18.60
CA VAL A 188 2.11 5.28 -17.39
C VAL A 188 2.54 6.08 -16.16
N LEU A 189 3.59 6.88 -16.26
CA LEU A 189 4.05 7.74 -15.16
C LEU A 189 3.03 8.82 -14.78
N GLU A 190 2.29 9.38 -15.74
CA GLU A 190 1.20 10.32 -15.48
C GLU A 190 0.05 9.66 -14.72
N ASP A 191 -0.33 8.43 -15.08
CA ASP A 191 -1.32 7.64 -14.35
C ASP A 191 -0.84 7.28 -12.94
N CYS A 192 0.44 6.97 -12.78
CA CYS A 192 1.08 6.73 -11.50
C CYS A 192 1.04 7.99 -10.60
N LEU A 193 1.44 9.15 -11.14
CA LEU A 193 1.36 10.43 -10.43
C LEU A 193 -0.08 10.72 -9.98
N ASN A 194 -1.07 10.49 -10.86
CA ASN A 194 -2.48 10.67 -10.52
C ASN A 194 -2.93 9.74 -9.39
N LEU A 195 -2.50 8.47 -9.39
CA LEU A 195 -2.81 7.53 -8.32
C LEU A 195 -2.15 7.93 -7.01
N ARG A 196 -0.88 8.35 -7.04
CA ARG A 196 -0.16 8.85 -5.87
C ARG A 196 -0.87 10.08 -5.29
N ASN A 197 -1.31 11.02 -6.12
CA ASN A 197 -2.05 12.19 -5.65
C ASN A 197 -3.37 11.80 -4.97
N LYS A 198 -4.11 10.84 -5.52
CA LYS A 198 -5.31 10.27 -4.87
C LYS A 198 -4.99 9.62 -3.51
N CYS A 199 -3.81 9.02 -3.38
CA CYS A 199 -3.38 8.37 -2.14
C CYS A 199 -2.80 9.36 -1.11
N GLY A 200 -2.15 10.45 -1.55
CA GLY A 200 -1.51 11.45 -0.69
C GLY A 200 -2.43 12.54 -0.15
N HIS A 201 -3.56 12.82 -0.82
CA HIS A 201 -4.50 13.85 -0.37
C HIS A 201 -5.73 13.26 0.37
N PRO A 202 -6.23 13.91 1.43
CA PRO A 202 -7.46 13.49 2.09
C PRO A 202 -8.62 13.43 1.10
N GLY A 203 -9.37 12.33 1.11
CA GLY A 203 -10.45 12.10 0.15
C GLY A 203 -11.15 10.76 0.37
N LYS A 204 -12.21 10.53 -0.40
CA LYS A 204 -13.03 9.29 -0.33
C LYS A 204 -12.45 8.11 -1.11
N TYR A 205 -11.37 8.32 -1.86
CA TYR A 205 -10.73 7.26 -2.64
C TYR A 205 -10.12 6.20 -1.70
N LYS A 206 -10.46 4.93 -1.95
CA LYS A 206 -9.90 3.77 -1.27
C LYS A 206 -9.23 2.89 -2.32
N ILE A 207 -7.92 2.73 -2.21
CA ILE A 207 -7.16 1.83 -3.06
C ILE A 207 -7.35 0.39 -2.59
N GLY A 208 -7.43 -0.56 -3.53
CA GLY A 208 -7.42 -1.99 -3.25
C GLY A 208 -6.09 -2.64 -3.64
N PRO A 209 -5.77 -3.83 -3.11
CA PRO A 209 -4.46 -4.47 -3.26
C PRO A 209 -4.09 -4.69 -4.73
N LYS A 210 -5.01 -5.15 -5.58
CA LYS A 210 -4.76 -5.34 -7.02
C LYS A 210 -4.32 -4.07 -7.73
N LYS A 211 -4.88 -2.91 -7.34
CA LYS A 211 -4.48 -1.63 -7.96
C LYS A 211 -3.12 -1.17 -7.44
N ALA A 212 -2.77 -1.51 -6.20
CA ALA A 212 -1.43 -1.30 -5.68
C ALA A 212 -0.40 -2.20 -6.40
N SER A 213 -0.71 -3.47 -6.63
CA SER A 213 0.13 -4.38 -7.41
C SER A 213 0.39 -3.88 -8.83
N SER A 214 -0.65 -3.44 -9.55
CA SER A 214 -0.47 -2.85 -10.88
C SER A 214 0.41 -1.60 -10.85
N PHE A 215 0.27 -0.74 -9.84
CA PHE A 215 1.13 0.43 -9.70
C PHE A 215 2.60 0.06 -9.44
N ILE A 216 2.82 -0.98 -8.65
CA ILE A 216 4.16 -1.52 -8.41
C ILE A 216 4.76 -2.01 -9.72
N GLU A 217 4.05 -2.87 -10.46
CA GLU A 217 4.49 -3.40 -11.75
C GLU A 217 4.83 -2.29 -12.75
N ASP A 218 3.96 -1.26 -12.84
CA ASP A 218 4.16 -0.10 -13.71
C ASP A 218 5.46 0.66 -13.36
N LEU A 219 5.74 0.92 -12.07
CA LEU A 219 6.95 1.63 -11.68
C LEU A 219 8.22 0.78 -11.84
N VAL A 220 8.14 -0.52 -11.55
CA VAL A 220 9.26 -1.44 -11.72
C VAL A 220 9.68 -1.49 -13.18
N GLY A 221 8.75 -1.80 -14.08
CA GLY A 221 9.06 -1.95 -15.50
C GLY A 221 9.36 -0.65 -16.25
N VAL A 222 9.09 0.52 -15.66
CA VAL A 222 9.36 1.82 -16.29
C VAL A 222 10.56 2.54 -15.69
N VAL A 223 10.79 2.46 -14.37
CA VAL A 223 11.77 3.30 -13.66
C VAL A 223 12.96 2.51 -13.11
N PHE A 224 12.75 1.24 -12.72
CA PHE A 224 13.75 0.47 -11.98
C PHE A 224 14.39 -0.67 -12.77
N GLU A 225 13.84 -1.03 -13.93
CA GLU A 225 14.46 -1.90 -14.94
C GLU A 225 15.17 -1.07 -16.02
#